data_AF-W1WMG8-F1
#
_entry.id   AF-W1WMG8-F1
#
_cell.length_a   1.000
_cell.length_b   1.000
_cell.length_c   1.000
_cell.angle_alpha   90.00
_cell.angle_beta   90.00
_cell.angle_gamma   90.00
#
_symmetry.space_group_name_H-M   'P 1'
#
loop_
_entity.id
_entity.type
_entity.pdbx_description
1 polymer ?
#
loop_
_entity_poly.entity_id
_entity_poly.type
_entity_poly.pdbx_seq_one_letter_code
_entity_poly.pdbx_strand_id
1 'polypeptide(L)'
;AQEKSKSVVALVETAGHPLNRLTEENKALDELIEAIRPKVADKTATYDDVNTVRQLSVHYAKKGDLLYPKLKVDYAIGGPSMVMWTVDGDIRDQLGDLAKSSQSVDDWYRRFDELLTRAQEMIYKEQNILFPICAENFSKEDWYQIYKDTAQYEDIFG
;
A
#
# COMPACT_ATOMS: atom_id res chain seq x y z
N ALA A 1 -9.56 -24.15 -2.31
CA ALA A 1 -9.78 -22.87 -1.60
C ALA A 1 -9.18 -22.90 -0.19
N GLN A 2 -9.50 -23.91 0.63
CA GLN A 2 -9.07 -23.96 2.05
C GLN A 2 -7.56 -24.13 2.27
N GLU A 3 -6.85 -24.92 1.44
CA GLU A 3 -5.39 -25.05 1.51
C GLU A 3 -4.65 -23.83 0.94
N LYS A 4 -5.24 -23.15 -0.06
CA LYS A 4 -4.69 -21.95 -0.68
C LYS A 4 -4.72 -20.75 0.27
N SER A 5 -5.83 -20.57 1.00
CA SER A 5 -5.93 -19.56 2.05
C SER A 5 -4.95 -19.81 3.21
N LYS A 6 -4.62 -21.08 3.51
CA LYS A 6 -3.62 -21.42 4.54
C LYS A 6 -2.19 -21.01 4.17
N SER A 7 -1.82 -20.96 2.88
CA SER A 7 -0.46 -20.55 2.50
C SER A 7 -0.24 -19.05 2.68
N VAL A 8 -1.23 -18.22 2.34
CA VAL A 8 -1.16 -16.75 2.51
C VAL A 8 -0.97 -16.39 3.97
N VAL A 9 -1.79 -16.98 4.86
CA VAL A 9 -1.74 -16.73 6.31
C VAL A 9 -0.36 -17.06 6.86
N ALA A 10 0.20 -18.23 6.52
CA ALA A 10 1.52 -18.63 7.00
C ALA A 10 2.63 -17.66 6.55
N LEU A 11 2.57 -17.15 5.31
CA LEU A 11 3.55 -16.19 4.80
C LEU A 11 3.43 -14.80 5.44
N VAL A 12 2.21 -14.36 5.76
CA VAL A 12 1.94 -13.10 6.44
C VAL A 12 2.34 -13.13 7.92
N GLU A 13 2.26 -14.30 8.55
CA GLU A 13 2.66 -14.50 9.96
C GLU A 13 4.16 -14.76 10.13
N THR A 14 4.88 -15.08 9.04
CA THR A 14 6.33 -15.31 9.09
C THR A 14 7.07 -13.98 9.17
N ALA A 15 7.54 -13.63 10.36
CA ALA A 15 8.29 -12.39 10.60
C ALA A 15 9.45 -12.21 9.60
N GLY A 16 9.50 -11.05 8.96
CA GLY A 16 10.54 -10.71 7.98
C GLY A 16 10.29 -11.27 6.57
N HIS A 17 9.27 -12.09 6.36
CA HIS A 17 8.84 -12.45 5.01
C HIS A 17 8.32 -11.19 4.27
N PRO A 18 8.52 -11.03 2.95
CA PRO A 18 8.05 -9.84 2.24
C PRO A 18 6.56 -9.56 2.40
N LEU A 19 5.69 -10.58 2.38
CA LEU A 19 4.26 -10.40 2.63
C LEU A 19 3.95 -9.99 4.06
N ASN A 20 4.73 -10.45 5.04
CA ASN A 20 4.58 -10.01 6.42
C ASN A 20 4.88 -8.50 6.52
N ARG A 21 6.02 -8.05 5.99
CA ARG A 21 6.40 -6.62 5.98
C ARG A 21 5.38 -5.73 5.28
N LEU A 22 4.95 -6.09 4.07
CA LEU A 22 3.92 -5.33 3.34
C LEU A 22 2.58 -5.32 4.08
N THR A 23 2.24 -6.39 4.81
CA THR A 23 1.03 -6.44 5.64
C THR A 23 1.16 -5.55 6.88
N GLU A 24 2.33 -5.50 7.51
CA GLU A 24 2.62 -4.61 8.64
C GLU A 24 2.55 -3.13 8.22
N GLU A 25 3.11 -2.79 7.06
CA GLU A 25 2.99 -1.45 6.47
C GLU A 25 1.52 -1.07 6.21
N ASN A 26 0.70 -2.01 5.70
CA ASN A 26 -0.74 -1.80 5.53
C ASN A 26 -1.47 -1.58 6.84
N LYS A 27 -1.15 -2.33 7.90
CA LYS A 27 -1.73 -2.12 9.23
C LYS A 27 -1.37 -0.76 9.80
N ALA A 28 -0.09 -0.38 9.71
CA ALA A 28 0.38 0.92 10.18
C ALA A 28 -0.27 2.08 9.40
N LEU A 29 -0.43 1.94 8.08
CA LEU A 29 -1.15 2.93 7.27
C LEU A 29 -2.63 3.01 7.67
N ASP A 30 -3.30 1.88 7.90
CA ASP A 30 -4.71 1.88 8.33
C ASP A 30 -4.89 2.59 9.69
N GLU A 31 -4.05 2.24 10.67
CA GLU A 31 -4.04 2.89 11.99
C GLU A 31 -3.77 4.40 11.90
N LEU A 32 -2.82 4.80 11.04
CA LEU A 32 -2.53 6.21 10.76
C LEU A 32 -3.76 6.92 10.16
N ILE A 33 -4.43 6.29 9.19
CA ILE A 33 -5.63 6.84 8.55
C ILE A 33 -6.73 7.04 9.59
N GLU A 34 -7.01 6.03 10.41
CA GLU A 34 -8.03 6.10 11.47
C GLU A 34 -7.70 7.19 12.51
N ALA A 35 -6.42 7.41 12.83
CA ALA A 35 -6.00 8.50 13.70
C ALA A 35 -6.14 9.89 13.07
N ILE A 36 -6.04 10.01 11.75
CA ILE A 36 -6.14 11.27 11.01
C ILE A 36 -7.60 11.64 10.70
N ARG A 37 -8.49 10.67 10.47
CA ARG A 37 -9.89 10.90 10.10
C ARG A 37 -10.62 11.90 11.02
N PRO A 38 -10.54 11.80 12.36
CA PRO A 38 -11.13 12.80 13.25
C PRO A 38 -10.58 14.22 13.02
N LYS A 39 -9.28 14.35 12.78
CA LYS A 39 -8.66 15.64 12.47
C LYS A 39 -9.17 16.24 11.18
N VAL A 40 -9.45 15.41 10.17
CA VAL A 40 -10.02 15.87 8.89
C VAL A 40 -11.46 16.34 9.08
N ALA A 41 -12.28 15.59 9.82
CA ALA A 41 -13.65 15.96 10.15
C ALA A 41 -13.73 17.28 10.93
N ASP A 42 -12.83 17.48 11.90
CA ASP A 42 -12.75 18.68 12.72
C ASP A 42 -11.99 19.84 12.04
N LYS A 43 -11.52 19.64 10.81
CA LYS A 43 -10.69 20.61 10.05
C LYS A 43 -9.45 21.08 10.82
N THR A 44 -8.81 20.16 11.53
CA THR A 44 -7.56 20.35 12.29
C THR A 44 -6.37 19.58 11.72
N ALA A 45 -6.59 18.71 10.73
CA ALA A 45 -5.51 18.04 10.00
C ALA A 45 -4.57 19.08 9.37
N THR A 46 -3.30 18.72 9.21
CA THR A 46 -2.21 19.61 8.77
C THR A 46 -1.52 19.07 7.53
N TYR A 47 -0.64 19.88 6.92
CA TYR A 47 0.28 19.39 5.89
C TYR A 47 1.20 18.27 6.39
N ASP A 48 1.54 18.26 7.68
CA ASP A 48 2.37 17.21 8.26
C ASP A 48 1.61 15.88 8.33
N ASP A 49 0.29 15.91 8.59
CA ASP A 49 -0.56 14.70 8.49
C ASP A 49 -0.56 14.17 7.05
N VAL A 50 -0.70 15.04 6.04
CA VAL A 50 -0.60 14.64 4.62
C VAL A 50 0.78 14.06 4.31
N ASN A 51 1.86 14.72 4.75
CA ASN A 51 3.23 14.26 4.49
C ASN A 51 3.53 12.94 5.19
N THR A 52 2.92 12.68 6.34
CA THR A 52 3.02 11.39 7.04
C THR A 52 2.33 10.29 6.23
N VAL A 53 1.10 10.54 5.74
CA VAL A 53 0.39 9.59 4.86
C VAL A 53 1.16 9.33 3.57
N ARG A 54 1.80 10.37 2.99
CA ARG A 54 2.59 10.26 1.74
C ARG A 54 3.72 9.25 1.80
N GLN A 55 4.16 8.80 2.98
CA GLN A 55 5.11 7.68 3.11
C GLN A 55 4.60 6.39 2.43
N LEU A 56 3.28 6.23 2.22
CA LEU A 56 2.70 5.15 1.41
C LEU A 56 3.28 5.07 -0.01
N SER A 57 3.87 6.17 -0.51
CA SER A 57 4.54 6.17 -1.82
C SER A 57 5.68 5.14 -1.88
N VAL A 58 6.37 4.90 -0.76
CA VAL A 58 7.42 3.89 -0.65
C VAL A 58 6.81 2.49 -0.69
N HIS A 59 5.70 2.27 0.01
CA HIS A 59 4.93 1.01 -0.07
C HIS A 59 4.49 0.72 -1.52
N TYR A 60 3.96 1.75 -2.20
CA TYR A 60 3.53 1.64 -3.59
C TYR A 60 4.67 1.38 -4.55
N ALA A 61 5.85 1.97 -4.32
CA ALA A 61 7.06 1.65 -5.07
C ALA A 61 7.50 0.19 -4.84
N LYS A 62 7.54 -0.28 -3.59
CA LYS A 62 7.89 -1.68 -3.26
C LYS A 62 7.05 -2.68 -4.05
N LYS A 63 5.71 -2.60 -3.96
CA LYS A 63 4.84 -3.51 -4.72
C LYS A 63 4.90 -3.27 -6.23
N GLY A 64 5.08 -2.00 -6.62
CA GLY A 64 5.29 -1.53 -7.98
C GLY A 64 6.46 -2.21 -8.68
N ASP A 65 7.60 -2.23 -8.03
CA ASP A 65 8.85 -2.69 -8.61
C ASP A 65 9.08 -4.18 -8.37
N LEU A 66 8.61 -4.72 -7.24
CA LEU A 66 8.94 -6.10 -6.82
C LEU A 66 7.84 -7.12 -7.11
N LEU A 67 6.56 -6.74 -7.06
CA LEU A 67 5.45 -7.69 -7.20
C LEU A 67 4.81 -7.63 -8.58
N TYR A 68 4.44 -6.44 -9.05
CA TYR A 68 3.69 -6.27 -10.30
C TYR A 68 4.44 -6.75 -11.55
N PRO A 69 5.74 -6.45 -11.75
CA PRO A 69 6.47 -6.88 -12.95
C PRO A 69 6.61 -8.39 -12.95
N LYS A 70 6.82 -8.98 -11.77
CA LYS A 70 6.96 -10.42 -11.61
C LYS A 70 5.68 -11.17 -11.95
N LEU A 71 4.54 -10.72 -11.41
CA LEU A 71 3.21 -11.26 -11.77
C LEU A 71 2.97 -11.18 -13.28
N LYS A 72 3.29 -10.04 -13.91
CA LYS A 72 3.06 -9.83 -15.33
C LYS A 72 3.98 -10.66 -16.22
N VAL A 73 5.29 -10.65 -15.95
CA VAL A 73 6.31 -11.21 -16.84
C VAL A 73 6.48 -12.72 -16.62
N ASP A 74 6.60 -13.15 -15.37
CA ASP A 74 6.95 -14.54 -15.06
C ASP A 74 5.72 -15.44 -14.98
N TYR A 75 4.58 -14.87 -14.56
CA TYR A 75 3.34 -15.62 -14.34
C TYR A 75 2.22 -15.30 -15.33
N ALA A 76 2.41 -14.33 -16.22
CA ALA A 76 1.38 -13.85 -17.17
C ALA A 76 0.07 -13.38 -16.49
N ILE A 77 0.14 -12.95 -15.23
CA ILE A 77 -0.98 -12.42 -14.44
C ILE A 77 -0.83 -10.90 -14.34
N GLY A 78 -1.22 -10.17 -15.38
CA GLY A 78 -1.08 -8.71 -15.41
C GLY A 78 -2.33 -7.91 -15.01
N GLY A 79 -3.53 -8.48 -15.18
CA GLY A 79 -4.80 -7.74 -15.12
C GLY A 79 -5.02 -6.96 -13.82
N PRO A 80 -5.05 -7.64 -12.66
CA PRO A 80 -5.26 -6.98 -11.37
C PRO A 80 -4.17 -5.95 -11.05
N SER A 81 -2.90 -6.29 -11.23
CA SER A 81 -1.77 -5.41 -10.92
C SER A 81 -1.70 -4.16 -11.80
N MET A 82 -2.14 -4.22 -13.06
CA MET A 82 -2.19 -3.03 -13.93
C MET A 82 -3.22 -2.01 -13.45
N VAL A 83 -4.39 -2.46 -12.99
CA VAL A 83 -5.41 -1.56 -12.44
C VAL A 83 -4.92 -0.92 -11.14
N MET A 84 -4.31 -1.73 -10.26
CA MET A 84 -3.75 -1.24 -9.00
C MET A 84 -2.63 -0.23 -9.23
N TRP A 85 -1.72 -0.45 -10.17
CA TRP A 85 -0.66 0.50 -10.54
C TRP A 85 -1.21 1.89 -10.85
N THR A 86 -2.26 1.98 -11.66
CA THR A 86 -2.86 3.27 -12.02
C THR A 86 -3.44 3.95 -10.78
N VAL A 87 -4.16 3.21 -9.93
CA VAL A 87 -4.75 3.76 -8.70
C VAL A 87 -3.66 4.23 -7.73
N ASP A 88 -2.57 3.48 -7.59
CA ASP A 88 -1.42 3.84 -6.76
C ASP A 88 -0.80 5.16 -7.22
N GLY A 89 -0.57 5.29 -8.53
CA GLY A 89 -0.07 6.52 -9.14
C GLY A 89 -1.00 7.71 -8.89
N ASP A 90 -2.30 7.54 -9.13
CA ASP A 90 -3.29 8.60 -8.93
C ASP A 90 -3.36 9.07 -7.46
N ILE A 91 -3.30 8.14 -6.49
CA ILE A 91 -3.28 8.48 -5.06
C ILE A 91 -2.01 9.26 -4.72
N ARG A 92 -0.85 8.77 -5.18
CA ARG A 92 0.45 9.40 -4.92
C ARG A 92 0.49 10.84 -5.46
N ASP A 93 0.08 11.01 -6.71
CA ASP A 93 0.13 12.30 -7.38
C ASP A 93 -0.85 13.29 -6.71
N GLN A 94 -2.06 12.86 -6.37
CA GLN A 94 -3.05 13.71 -5.68
C GLN A 94 -2.66 14.07 -4.25
N LEU A 95 -2.02 13.18 -3.49
CA LEU A 95 -1.45 13.52 -2.19
C LEU A 95 -0.29 14.51 -2.33
N GLY A 96 0.54 14.36 -3.38
CA GLY A 96 1.60 15.31 -3.71
C GLY A 96 1.08 16.70 -4.05
N ASP A 97 -0.05 16.79 -4.76
CA ASP A 97 -0.73 18.05 -5.07
C ASP A 97 -1.38 18.65 -3.83
N LEU A 98 -2.05 17.83 -3.01
CA LEU A 98 -2.70 18.27 -1.77
C LEU A 98 -1.70 18.91 -0.81
N ALA A 99 -0.50 18.33 -0.68
CA ALA A 99 0.60 18.83 0.15
C ALA A 99 1.14 20.21 -0.29
N LYS A 100 0.86 20.65 -1.53
CA LYS A 100 1.28 21.95 -2.08
C LYS A 100 0.11 22.94 -2.19
N SER A 101 -1.12 22.48 -2.04
CA SER A 101 -2.33 23.27 -2.22
C SER A 101 -2.68 24.11 -0.98
N SER A 102 -3.46 25.18 -1.12
CA SER A 102 -3.91 25.98 0.04
C SER A 102 -4.90 25.20 0.91
N GLN A 103 -4.56 25.03 2.19
CA GLN A 103 -5.39 24.36 3.19
C GLN A 103 -6.60 25.20 3.65
N SER A 104 -6.64 26.49 3.30
CA SER A 104 -7.72 27.42 3.70
C SER A 104 -9.06 27.20 2.98
N VAL A 105 -9.17 26.17 2.14
CA VAL A 105 -10.35 25.88 1.34
C VAL A 105 -10.99 24.60 1.88
N ASP A 106 -12.30 24.61 2.13
CA ASP A 106 -13.06 23.44 2.60
C ASP A 106 -12.85 22.20 1.72
N ASP A 107 -12.58 22.44 0.43
CA ASP A 107 -12.24 21.43 -0.55
C ASP A 107 -10.98 20.60 -0.20
N TRP A 108 -10.03 21.19 0.53
CA TRP A 108 -8.80 20.51 0.94
C TRP A 108 -9.08 19.32 1.86
N TYR A 109 -9.91 19.53 2.89
CA TYR A 109 -10.28 18.47 3.84
C TYR A 109 -11.09 17.37 3.17
N ARG A 110 -12.05 17.74 2.30
CA ARG A 110 -12.81 16.79 1.49
C ARG A 110 -11.89 15.92 0.63
N ARG A 111 -10.97 16.54 -0.11
CA ARG A 111 -9.99 15.83 -0.95
C ARG A 111 -9.08 14.93 -0.13
N PHE A 112 -8.68 15.37 1.07
CA PHE A 112 -7.86 14.54 1.93
C PHE A 112 -8.63 13.28 2.38
N ASP A 113 -9.86 13.43 2.85
CA ASP A 113 -10.72 12.32 3.27
C ASP A 113 -10.98 11.30 2.15
N GLU A 114 -11.17 11.79 0.92
CA GLU A 114 -11.30 10.95 -0.27
C GLU A 114 -10.02 10.14 -0.54
N LEU A 115 -8.85 10.74 -0.38
CA LEU A 115 -7.56 10.06 -0.55
C LEU A 115 -7.30 9.02 0.55
N LEU A 116 -7.65 9.32 1.80
CA LEU A 116 -7.59 8.36 2.90
C LEU A 116 -8.48 7.13 2.62
N THR A 117 -9.69 7.37 2.13
CA THR A 117 -10.63 6.29 1.76
C THR A 117 -10.07 5.43 0.63
N ARG A 118 -9.52 6.05 -0.41
CA ARG A 118 -8.89 5.31 -1.53
C ARG A 118 -7.66 4.52 -1.09
N ALA A 119 -6.88 5.03 -0.13
CA ALA A 119 -5.75 4.29 0.43
C ALA A 119 -6.23 3.04 1.20
N GLN A 120 -7.30 3.13 2.01
CA GLN A 120 -7.89 1.96 2.67
C GLN A 120 -8.47 0.95 1.68
N GLU A 121 -9.07 1.41 0.58
CA GLU A 121 -9.48 0.49 -0.49
C GLU A 121 -8.29 -0.25 -1.12
N MET A 122 -7.13 0.39 -1.22
CA MET A 122 -5.91 -0.27 -1.69
C MET A 122 -5.40 -1.30 -0.69
N ILE A 123 -5.40 -0.99 0.62
CA ILE A 123 -5.11 -1.96 1.69
C ILE A 123 -6.00 -3.19 1.54
N TYR A 124 -7.31 -2.99 1.39
CA TYR A 124 -8.27 -4.09 1.21
C TYR A 124 -7.97 -4.93 -0.04
N LYS A 125 -7.72 -4.29 -1.19
CA LYS A 125 -7.40 -4.99 -2.45
C LYS A 125 -6.09 -5.76 -2.35
N GLU A 126 -5.11 -5.23 -1.64
CA GLU A 126 -3.84 -5.92 -1.45
C GLU A 126 -4.00 -7.18 -0.62
N GLN A 127 -4.67 -7.07 0.54
CA GLN A 127 -4.90 -8.19 1.44
C GLN A 127 -5.77 -9.29 0.82
N ASN A 128 -6.78 -8.91 0.02
CA ASN A 128 -7.78 -9.85 -0.49
C ASN A 128 -7.55 -10.29 -1.95
N ILE A 129 -6.68 -9.60 -2.69
CA ILE A 129 -6.45 -9.89 -4.12
C ILE A 129 -4.95 -10.05 -4.40
N LEU A 130 -4.14 -9.01 -4.18
CA LEU A 130 -2.73 -9.02 -4.60
C LEU A 130 -1.92 -10.07 -3.85
N PHE A 131 -1.93 -10.04 -2.52
CA PHE A 131 -1.13 -10.93 -1.68
C PHE A 131 -1.53 -12.40 -1.86
N PRO A 132 -2.82 -12.76 -1.94
CA PRO A 132 -3.22 -14.12 -2.30
C PRO A 132 -2.68 -14.57 -3.66
N ILE A 133 -2.77 -13.72 -4.70
CA ILE A 133 -2.24 -14.06 -6.02
C ILE A 133 -0.71 -14.27 -5.95
N CYS A 134 0.03 -13.39 -5.27
CA CYS A 134 1.48 -13.56 -5.11
C CYS A 134 1.81 -14.86 -4.36
N ALA A 135 1.17 -15.12 -3.22
CA ALA A 135 1.40 -16.32 -2.42
C ALA A 135 1.06 -17.62 -3.14
N GLU A 136 0.07 -17.60 -4.05
CA GLU A 136 -0.31 -18.77 -4.84
C GLU A 136 0.66 -19.08 -5.98
N ASN A 137 1.39 -18.09 -6.48
CA ASN A 137 2.18 -18.22 -7.70
C ASN A 137 3.69 -18.15 -7.45
N PHE A 138 4.15 -17.32 -6.51
CA PHE A 138 5.56 -17.06 -6.30
C PHE A 138 6.27 -18.26 -5.66
N SER A 139 7.43 -18.61 -6.21
CA SER A 139 8.31 -19.64 -5.66
C SER A 139 9.07 -19.13 -4.44
N LYS A 140 9.78 -20.02 -3.74
CA LYS A 140 10.62 -19.63 -2.59
C LYS A 140 11.78 -18.74 -3.03
N GLU A 141 12.36 -19.03 -4.18
CA GLU A 141 13.46 -18.28 -4.79
C GLU A 141 13.03 -16.85 -5.11
N ASP A 142 11.79 -16.68 -5.56
CA ASP A 142 11.20 -15.36 -5.81
C ASP A 142 11.05 -14.55 -4.54
N TRP A 143 10.48 -15.16 -3.50
CA TRP A 143 10.36 -14.51 -2.20
C TRP A 143 11.72 -14.15 -1.61
N TYR A 144 12.73 -14.99 -1.78
CA TYR A 144 14.08 -14.70 -1.34
C TYR A 144 14.69 -13.50 -2.07
N GLN A 145 14.49 -13.41 -3.39
CA GLN A 145 14.96 -12.27 -4.17
C GLN A 145 14.22 -10.98 -3.79
N ILE A 146 12.89 -11.03 -3.67
CA ILE A 146 12.07 -9.90 -3.21
C ILE A 146 12.51 -9.44 -1.82
N TYR A 147 12.80 -10.36 -0.90
CA TYR A 147 13.32 -10.05 0.43
C TYR A 147 14.62 -9.25 0.35
N LYS A 148 15.57 -9.69 -0.47
CA LYS A 148 16.84 -8.97 -0.67
C LYS A 148 16.64 -7.59 -1.28
N ASP A 149 15.78 -7.48 -2.28
CA ASP A 149 15.54 -6.22 -2.98
C ASP A 149 14.70 -5.25 -2.13
N THR A 150 13.97 -5.75 -1.14
CA THR A 150 13.25 -4.89 -0.17
C THR A 150 14.21 -4.05 0.68
N ALA A 151 15.45 -4.52 0.89
CA ALA A 151 16.44 -3.82 1.71
C ALA A 151 16.90 -2.46 1.13
N GLN A 152 16.60 -2.16 -0.14
CA GLN A 152 16.94 -0.86 -0.76
C GLN A 152 15.92 0.24 -0.46
N TYR A 153 14.77 -0.10 0.13
CA TYR A 153 13.72 0.85 0.44
C TYR A 153 13.79 1.29 1.89
N GLU A 154 13.36 2.53 2.13
CA GLU A 154 13.25 3.08 3.47
C GLU A 154 12.15 2.37 4.28
N ASP A 155 12.37 2.30 5.60
CA ASP A 155 11.32 1.97 6.55
C ASP A 155 10.34 3.14 6.65
N ILE A 156 9.05 2.82 6.75
CA ILE A 156 7.96 3.81 6.75
C ILE A 156 6.99 3.53 7.90
N PHE A 157 6.32 4.58 8.36
CA PHE A 157 5.33 4.55 9.46
C PHE A 157 5.87 4.20 10.85
N GLY A 158 7.18 4.23 11.05
CA GLY A 158 7.83 4.08 12.36
C GLY A 158 8.38 2.67 12.59
#